data_AF-A0A956VL01-F1
#
_entry.id   AF-A0A956VL01-F1
#
_cell.length_a   1.000
_cell.length_b   1.000
_cell.length_c   1.000
_cell.angle_alpha   90.00
_cell.angle_beta   90.00
_cell.angle_gamma   90.00
#
_symmetry.space_group_name_H-M   'P 1'
#
loop_
_entity.id
_entity.type
_entity.pdbx_description
1 polymer ?
#
loop_
_entity_poly.entity_id
_entity_poly.type
_entity_poly.pdbx_seq_one_letter_code
_entity_poly.pdbx_strand_id
1 'polypeptide(L)' 'DTDLIPALEFVAHRRALGVSVEVAAWKDHKNERLDVAGEHVWCHYLSRSDYEQVRDKTVYVSTS' A
#
# COMPACT_ATOMS: atom_id res chain seq x y z
N ASP A 1 -1.68 4.29 5.13
CA ASP A 1 -2.78 3.31 5.09
C ASP A 1 -2.39 2.02 5.74
N THR A 2 -3.04 1.69 6.84
CA THR A 2 -2.94 0.39 7.52
C THR A 2 -4.24 -0.41 7.43
N ASP A 3 -5.27 0.19 6.84
CA ASP A 3 -6.58 -0.39 6.55
C ASP A 3 -6.49 -1.59 5.59
N LEU A 4 -5.50 -1.61 4.71
CA LEU A 4 -5.25 -2.72 3.79
C LEU A 4 -4.53 -3.92 4.45
N ILE A 5 -3.98 -3.80 5.67
CA ILE A 5 -3.23 -4.88 6.33
C ILE A 5 -4.04 -6.19 6.43
N PRO A 6 -5.30 -6.19 6.90
CA PRO A 6 -6.09 -7.43 7.00
C PRO A 6 -6.29 -8.12 5.65
N ALA A 7 -6.43 -7.34 4.57
CA ALA A 7 -6.54 -7.87 3.21
C ALA A 7 -5.22 -8.49 2.74
N LEU A 8 -4.10 -7.84 3.03
CA LEU A 8 -2.76 -8.36 2.73
C LEU A 8 -2.49 -9.66 3.49
N GLU A 9 -2.81 -9.71 4.78
CA GLU A 9 -2.69 -10.92 5.60
C GLU A 9 -3.55 -12.05 5.02
N PHE A 10 -4.81 -11.79 4.70
CA PHE A 10 -5.72 -12.79 4.13
C PHE A 10 -5.21 -13.42 2.83
N VAL A 11 -4.57 -12.64 1.96
CA VAL A 11 -4.01 -13.16 0.71
C VAL A 11 -2.64 -13.81 0.94
N ALA A 12 -1.82 -13.32 1.87
CA ALA A 12 -0.55 -13.94 2.25
C ALA A 12 -0.75 -15.40 2.72
N HIS A 13 -1.80 -15.68 3.50
CA HIS A 13 -2.16 -17.04 3.91
C HIS A 13 -2.57 -17.97 2.75
N ARG A 14 -2.82 -17.42 1.55
CA ARG A 14 -3.16 -18.18 0.33
C ARG A 14 -2.00 -18.28 -0.67
N ARG A 15 -0.79 -17.86 -0.32
CA ARG A 15 0.39 -18.04 -1.18
C ARG A 15 0.62 -19.48 -1.61
N ALA A 16 0.28 -20.45 -0.75
CA ALA A 16 0.35 -21.87 -1.08
C ALA A 16 -0.54 -22.28 -2.28
N LEU A 17 -1.50 -21.44 -2.67
CA LEU A 17 -2.35 -21.61 -3.85
C LEU A 17 -1.79 -20.91 -5.10
N GLY A 18 -0.56 -20.39 -5.04
CA GLY A 18 0.10 -19.70 -6.15
C GLY A 18 -0.30 -18.24 -6.33
N VAL A 19 -0.95 -17.61 -5.34
CA VAL A 19 -1.34 -16.20 -5.39
C VAL A 19 -0.22 -15.30 -4.85
N SER A 20 0.15 -14.27 -5.60
CA SER A 20 1.09 -13.23 -5.16
C SER A 20 0.36 -11.92 -4.83
N VAL A 21 0.97 -11.13 -3.94
CA VAL A 21 0.51 -9.80 -3.55
C VAL A 21 1.65 -8.83 -3.78
N GLU A 22 1.32 -7.70 -4.39
CA GLU A 22 2.21 -6.57 -4.59
C GLU A 22 1.44 -5.31 -4.18
N VAL A 23 2.12 -4.38 -3.53
CA VAL A 23 1.52 -3.11 -3.13
C VAL A 23 2.23 -1.95 -3.82
N ALA A 24 1.52 -0.84 -4.02
CA ALA A 24 2.12 0.40 -4.48
C ALA A 24 1.82 1.49 -3.47
N ALA A 25 2.83 2.27 -3.12
CA ALA A 25 2.70 3.37 -2.16
C ALA A 25 3.44 4.60 -2.65
N TRP A 26 2.93 5.77 -2.29
CA TRP A 26 3.64 7.03 -2.52
C TRP A 26 4.93 7.04 -1.71
N LYS A 27 6.02 7.46 -2.35
CA LYS A 27 7.34 7.46 -1.73
C LYS A 27 7.45 8.50 -0.60
N ASP A 28 7.30 8.03 0.62
CA ASP A 28 7.52 8.77 1.88
C ASP A 28 8.63 8.10 2.71
N HIS A 29 8.64 6.75 2.76
CA HIS A 29 9.46 5.98 3.70
C HIS A 29 10.71 5.33 3.08
N LYS A 30 11.64 4.93 3.97
CA LYS A 30 12.97 4.37 3.65
C LYS A 30 13.00 2.85 3.35
N ASN A 31 11.89 2.12 3.53
CA ASN A 31 11.88 0.64 3.51
C ASN A 31 11.12 0.06 2.31
N GLU A 32 11.87 -0.44 1.31
CA GLU A 32 11.35 -1.05 0.06
C GLU A 32 10.52 -2.34 0.26
N ARG A 33 10.41 -2.82 1.51
CA ARG A 33 9.65 -4.02 1.86
C ARG A 33 8.69 -3.72 2.99
N LEU A 34 7.45 -4.19 2.81
CA LEU A 34 6.44 -4.20 3.87
C LEU A 34 6.45 -5.59 4.51
N ASP A 35 6.67 -5.63 5.82
CA ASP A 35 6.50 -6.86 6.60
C ASP A 35 5.03 -7.02 6.99
N VAL A 36 4.41 -8.10 6.51
CA VAL A 36 3.03 -8.47 6.84
C VAL A 36 3.01 -9.92 7.25
N ALA A 37 2.61 -10.19 8.51
CA ALA A 37 2.51 -11.55 9.05
C ALA A 37 3.77 -12.43 8.87
N GLY A 38 4.96 -11.82 8.93
CA GLY A 38 6.24 -12.54 8.74
C GLY A 38 6.62 -12.80 7.27
N GLU A 39 5.83 -12.30 6.33
CA GLU A 39 6.10 -12.34 4.90
C GLU A 39 6.55 -10.97 4.39
N HIS A 40 7.53 -10.98 3.48
CA HIS A 40 7.97 -9.78 2.77
C HIS A 40 7.13 -9.56 1.51
N VAL A 41 6.32 -8.51 1.51
CA VAL A 41 5.52 -8.07 0.35
C VAL A 41 6.30 -7.00 -0.41
N TRP A 42 6.33 -7.12 -1.74
CA TRP A 42 7.00 -6.15 -2.60
C TRP A 42 6.19 -4.84 -2.65
N CYS A 43 6.87 -3.72 -2.44
CA CYS A 43 6.27 -2.39 -2.51
C CYS A 43 6.86 -1.60 -3.68
N HIS A 44 6.01 -1.27 -4.65
CA HIS A 44 6.34 -0.37 -5.75
C HIS A 44 6.17 1.07 -5.28
N TYR A 45 7.26 1.82 -5.26
CA TYR A 45 7.21 3.23 -4.92
C TYR A 45 6.78 4.08 -6.10
N LEU A 46 5.64 4.74 -5.94
CA LEU A 46 5.16 5.71 -6.91
C LEU A 46 5.85 7.05 -6.69
N SER A 47 6.16 7.74 -7.79
CA SER A 47 6.83 9.03 -7.72
C SER A 47 5.89 10.09 -7.18
N ARG A 48 6.47 11.12 -6.54
CA ARG A 48 5.70 12.29 -6.11
C ARG A 48 5.05 13.02 -7.29
N SER A 49 5.66 12.97 -8.47
CA SER A 49 5.09 13.60 -9.67
C SER A 49 3.81 12.88 -10.12
N ASP A 50 3.78 11.56 -10.04
CA ASP A 50 2.57 10.78 -10.36
C ASP A 50 1.46 11.08 -9.33
N TYR A 51 1.82 11.23 -8.05
CA TYR A 51 0.87 11.63 -7.01
C TYR A 51 0.23 12.97 -7.32
N GLU A 52 1.05 13.97 -7.63
CA GLU A 52 0.59 15.33 -7.87
C GLU A 52 -0.35 15.44 -9.08
N GLN A 53 -0.22 14.53 -10.05
CA GLN A 53 -1.11 14.43 -11.21
C GLN A 53 -2.49 13.85 -10.87
N VAL A 54 -2.56 12.86 -9.98
CA VAL A 54 -3.79 12.11 -9.69
C VAL A 54 -4.45 12.45 -8.35
N ARG A 55 -3.79 13.24 -7.49
CA ARG A 55 -4.31 13.57 -6.16
C ARG A 55 -5.69 14.23 -6.27
N ASP A 56 -6.62 13.75 -5.47
CA ASP A 56 -7.88 14.44 -5.27
C ASP A 56 -7.61 15.76 -4.54
N LYS A 57 -8.07 16.88 -5.13
CA LYS A 57 -7.94 18.22 -4.54
C LYS A 57 -9.17 18.60 -3.72
N THR A 58 -10.15 17.70 -3.62
CA THR A 58 -11.36 17.90 -2.83
C THR A 58 -10.98 18.06 -1.37
N VAL A 59 -11.26 19.24 -0.84
CA VAL A 59 -11.08 19.53 0.57
C VAL A 59 -12.36 19.11 1.28
N TYR A 60 -12.34 17.96 1.94
CA TYR A 60 -13.39 17.54 2.86
C TYR A 60 -13.25 18.35 4.16
N VAL A 61 -13.65 19.62 4.11
CA VAL A 61 -13.77 20.45 5.31
C VAL A 61 -14.94 19.90 6.14
N SER A 62 -14.62 19.23 7.25
CA SER A 62 -15.55 19.12 8.38
C SER A 62 -15.73 20.52 8.95
N THR A 63 -16.72 21.25 8.45
CA THR A 63 -17.21 22.46 9.11
C THR A 63 -17.64 22.09 10.51
N SER A 64 -16.84 22.50 11.49
CA SER A 64 -17.20 22.53 12.92
C SER A 64 -17.95 23.82 13.22
#